data_AF-A0A840TV75-F1
#
_entry.id   AF-A0A840TV75-F1
#
_cell.length_a   1.000
_cell.length_b   1.000
_cell.length_c   1.000
_cell.angle_alpha   90.00
_cell.angle_beta   90.00
_cell.angle_gamma   90.00
#
_symmetry.space_group_name_H-M   'P 1'
#
loop_
_entity.id
_entity.type
_entity.pdbx_description
1 polymer ?
#
loop_
_entity_poly.entity_id
_entity_poly.type
_entity_poly.pdbx_seq_one_letter_code
_entity_poly.pdbx_strand_id
1 'polypeptide(L)'
;MLPASFVFVLLNGQEDIWFWLITLLIWRQVVARPENYERRAGLLYAAGLLCIKVTYIFFLFPLLVFVRRPLRMLIAMAIPGLIALAILYSQVGEKFLMPIQHTSVLLTPNLFSIARPFIESIVHVPESSYTMANWIGLLLTLGTSVLVAWRFRSRSLREVLPSLFLVSFVSMMIFQPSAPGGYATSYLLIMLFALIDPLRPRHLVLVLLFSWLLVVQPFVYVYNGSPSYEAWSMLGNPTYLFEYTLQVLNVGCYVGIFFLAIRSIQRSTPSPK
;
A
#
# COMPACT_ATOMS: atom_id res chain seq x y z
N MET A 1 -31.17 -2.14 8.40
CA MET A 1 -29.92 -2.87 8.67
C MET A 1 -28.81 -2.20 7.88
N LEU A 2 -27.70 -1.82 8.52
CA LEU A 2 -26.54 -1.31 7.78
C LEU A 2 -25.94 -2.46 6.97
N PRO A 3 -25.41 -2.20 5.75
CA PRO A 3 -24.79 -3.24 4.93
C PRO A 3 -23.70 -3.95 5.73
N ALA A 4 -23.61 -5.29 5.63
CA ALA A 4 -22.58 -6.05 6.32
C ALA A 4 -21.17 -5.52 6.01
N SER A 5 -20.93 -5.04 4.79
CA SER A 5 -19.69 -4.37 4.40
C SER A 5 -19.43 -3.05 5.14
N PHE A 6 -20.46 -2.26 5.46
CA PHE A 6 -20.32 -1.05 6.28
C PHE A 6 -20.03 -1.40 7.74
N VAL A 7 -20.71 -2.42 8.27
CA VAL A 7 -20.43 -2.97 9.60
C VAL A 7 -19.02 -3.56 9.67
N PHE A 8 -18.55 -4.28 8.66
CA PHE A 8 -17.20 -4.80 8.63
C PHE A 8 -16.14 -3.68 8.50
N VAL A 9 -16.38 -2.65 7.69
CA VAL A 9 -15.41 -1.54 7.52
C VAL A 9 -15.35 -0.61 8.75
N LEU A 10 -16.48 -0.33 9.41
CA LEU A 10 -16.53 0.56 10.58
C LEU A 10 -16.42 -0.17 11.93
N LEU A 11 -17.01 -1.36 12.08
CA LEU A 11 -17.05 -2.13 13.34
C LEU A 11 -16.04 -3.27 13.40
N ASN A 12 -15.56 -3.84 12.28
CA ASN A 12 -14.42 -4.78 12.29
C ASN A 12 -13.06 -4.06 12.41
N GLY A 13 -13.07 -2.76 12.74
CA GLY A 13 -11.88 -2.07 13.25
C GLY A 13 -10.70 -2.09 12.28
N GLN A 14 -10.94 -2.02 10.97
CA GLN A 14 -9.84 -2.03 10.02
C GLN A 14 -9.17 -0.65 9.98
N GLU A 15 -8.26 -0.47 10.93
CA GLU A 15 -7.55 0.77 11.26
C GLU A 15 -6.90 1.44 10.05
N ASP A 16 -6.58 0.66 9.01
CA ASP A 16 -5.88 1.13 7.84
C ASP A 16 -6.71 2.16 7.00
N ILE A 17 -8.05 2.24 7.18
CA ILE A 17 -8.86 3.32 6.58
C ILE A 17 -8.49 4.71 7.14
N TRP A 18 -8.01 4.76 8.38
CA TRP A 18 -7.62 6.00 9.03
C TRP A 18 -6.36 6.62 8.42
N PHE A 19 -5.55 5.86 7.66
CA PHE A 19 -4.45 6.43 6.86
C PHE A 19 -4.96 7.51 5.92
N TRP A 20 -6.12 7.28 5.30
CA TRP A 20 -6.73 8.26 4.42
C TRP A 20 -7.23 9.48 5.18
N LEU A 21 -7.82 9.30 6.37
CA LEU A 21 -8.24 10.43 7.22
C LEU A 21 -7.04 11.31 7.59
N ILE A 22 -5.93 10.74 8.05
CA ILE A 22 -4.71 11.49 8.38
C ILE A 22 -4.19 12.22 7.13
N THR A 23 -4.21 11.57 5.97
CA THR A 23 -3.83 12.19 4.68
C THR A 23 -4.70 13.40 4.34
N LEU A 24 -6.02 13.31 4.53
CA LEU A 24 -6.95 14.42 4.34
C LEU A 24 -6.73 15.56 5.35
N LEU A 25 -6.38 15.25 6.60
CA LEU A 25 -6.06 16.27 7.60
C LEU A 25 -4.76 17.01 7.24
N ILE A 26 -3.74 16.30 6.75
CA ILE A 26 -2.52 16.91 6.22
C ILE A 26 -2.86 17.82 5.04
N TRP A 27 -3.66 17.33 4.09
CA TRP A 27 -4.13 18.12 2.95
C TRP A 27 -4.84 19.40 3.36
N ARG A 28 -5.76 19.33 4.33
CA ARG A 28 -6.45 20.50 4.87
C ARG A 28 -5.48 21.54 5.44
N GLN A 29 -4.41 21.11 6.11
CA GLN A 29 -3.39 22.05 6.61
C GLN A 29 -2.60 22.71 5.48
N VAL A 30 -2.26 21.96 4.41
CA VAL A 30 -1.58 22.49 3.22
C VAL A 30 -2.43 23.59 2.58
N VAL A 31 -3.74 23.37 2.44
CA VAL A 31 -4.67 24.35 1.85
C VAL A 31 -4.88 25.55 2.77
N ALA A 32 -5.07 25.34 4.08
CA ALA A 32 -5.39 26.42 5.00
C ALA A 32 -4.19 27.30 5.37
N ARG A 33 -2.97 26.77 5.36
CA ARG A 33 -1.76 27.48 5.86
C ARG A 33 -0.52 27.15 5.01
N PRO A 34 -0.46 27.61 3.75
CA PRO A 34 0.56 27.20 2.78
C PRO A 34 2.01 27.58 3.17
N GLU A 35 2.22 28.53 4.07
CA GLU A 35 3.57 29.03 4.41
C GLU A 35 4.27 28.27 5.55
N ASN A 36 3.53 27.53 6.38
CA ASN A 36 4.09 26.92 7.60
C ASN A 36 3.38 25.63 8.04
N TYR A 37 2.79 24.89 7.09
CA TYR A 37 2.04 23.66 7.37
C TYR A 37 2.93 22.49 7.80
N GLU A 38 4.24 22.53 7.51
CA GLU A 38 5.14 21.37 7.60
C GLU A 38 5.24 20.81 9.02
N ARG A 39 5.24 21.69 10.03
CA ARG A 39 5.27 21.27 11.45
C ARG A 39 4.02 20.47 11.82
N ARG A 40 2.84 20.97 11.43
CA ARG A 40 1.56 20.32 11.73
C ARG A 40 1.38 19.04 10.92
N ALA A 41 1.79 19.06 9.66
CA ALA A 41 1.81 17.88 8.81
C ALA A 41 2.69 16.78 9.44
N GLY A 42 3.88 17.13 9.95
CA GLY A 42 4.78 16.20 10.63
C GLY A 42 4.18 15.61 11.91
N LEU A 43 3.52 16.43 12.73
CA LEU A 43 2.83 15.95 13.93
C LEU A 43 1.64 15.03 13.60
N LEU A 44 0.82 15.37 12.60
CA LEU A 44 -0.27 14.52 12.13
C LEU A 44 0.25 13.20 11.56
N TYR A 45 1.37 13.25 10.84
CA TYR A 45 2.01 12.06 10.30
C TYR A 45 2.51 11.15 11.43
N ALA A 46 3.18 11.72 12.44
CA ALA A 46 3.62 10.97 13.61
C ALA A 46 2.45 10.33 14.37
N ALA A 47 1.35 11.06 14.55
CA ALA A 47 0.14 10.51 15.15
C ALA A 47 -0.39 9.32 14.33
N GLY A 48 -0.41 9.42 12.99
CA GLY A 48 -0.78 8.29 12.13
C GLY A 48 0.14 7.07 12.29
N LEU A 49 1.45 7.29 12.36
CA LEU A 49 2.43 6.20 12.56
C LEU A 49 2.32 5.54 13.94
N LEU A 50 2.07 6.33 14.99
CA LEU A 50 2.00 5.85 16.38
C LEU A 50 0.67 5.20 16.72
N CYS A 51 -0.44 5.71 16.17
CA CYS A 51 -1.79 5.27 16.54
C CYS A 51 -2.40 4.24 15.58
N ILE A 52 -1.88 4.13 14.35
CA ILE A 52 -2.44 3.22 13.35
C ILE A 52 -1.44 2.10 13.06
N LYS A 53 -0.45 2.33 12.19
CA LYS A 53 0.52 1.32 11.81
C LYS A 53 1.72 1.93 11.09
N VAL A 54 2.87 1.26 11.23
CA VAL A 54 4.13 1.67 10.60
C VAL A 54 4.08 1.66 9.07
N THR A 55 3.21 0.84 8.45
CA THR A 55 3.09 0.76 6.97
C THR A 55 2.67 2.07 6.33
N TYR A 56 2.06 2.99 7.09
CA TYR A 56 1.81 4.34 6.62
C TYR A 56 3.09 5.06 6.20
N ILE A 57 4.27 4.65 6.68
CA ILE A 57 5.57 5.24 6.29
C ILE A 57 5.86 5.16 4.79
N PHE A 58 5.28 4.20 4.05
CA PHE A 58 5.48 4.11 2.60
C PHE A 58 4.98 5.34 1.84
N PHE A 59 3.97 6.02 2.39
CA PHE A 59 3.46 7.27 1.83
C PHE A 59 4.33 8.49 2.18
N LEU A 60 5.24 8.39 3.16
CA LEU A 60 6.03 9.52 3.65
C LEU A 60 7.00 9.98 2.58
N PHE A 61 7.74 9.05 2.00
CA PHE A 61 8.77 9.32 1.00
C PHE A 61 8.24 10.08 -0.23
N PRO A 62 7.16 9.63 -0.90
CA PRO A 62 6.59 10.39 -2.01
C PRO A 62 5.99 11.73 -1.54
N LEU A 63 5.42 11.81 -0.34
CA LEU A 63 4.90 13.07 0.20
C LEU A 63 6.03 14.10 0.40
N LEU A 64 7.19 13.70 0.92
CA LEU A 64 8.33 14.58 1.16
C LEU A 64 8.84 15.27 -0.12
N VAL A 65 8.63 14.66 -1.29
CA VAL A 65 8.97 15.28 -2.59
C VAL A 65 8.14 16.54 -2.87
N PHE A 66 6.91 16.61 -2.35
CA PHE A 66 6.00 17.76 -2.53
C PHE A 66 6.07 18.79 -1.39
N VAL A 67 6.69 18.44 -0.27
CA VAL A 67 6.80 19.33 0.88
C VAL A 67 7.89 20.37 0.62
N ARG A 68 7.57 21.67 0.83
CA ARG A 68 8.52 22.77 0.60
C ARG A 68 9.75 22.70 1.50
N ARG A 69 9.56 22.35 2.77
CA ARG A 69 10.61 22.25 3.80
C ARG A 69 10.58 20.88 4.48
N PRO A 70 11.02 19.80 3.79
CA PRO A 70 10.85 18.42 4.25
C PRO A 70 11.53 18.17 5.60
N LEU A 71 12.70 18.79 5.84
CA LEU A 71 13.40 18.70 7.13
C LEU A 71 12.56 19.20 8.31
N ARG A 72 11.77 20.25 8.13
CA ARG A 72 10.89 20.76 9.22
C ARG A 72 9.78 19.78 9.55
N MET A 73 9.23 19.09 8.54
CA MET A 73 8.24 18.04 8.73
C MET A 73 8.86 16.83 9.43
N LEU A 74 10.05 16.39 8.99
CA LEU A 74 10.78 15.28 9.59
C LEU A 74 11.14 15.54 11.06
N ILE A 75 11.64 16.73 11.40
CA ILE A 75 11.94 17.10 12.80
C ILE A 75 10.67 17.07 13.65
N ALA A 76 9.58 17.65 13.15
CA ALA A 76 8.30 17.65 13.88
C ALA A 76 7.75 16.24 14.10
N MET A 77 8.00 15.33 13.15
CA MET A 77 7.62 13.91 13.26
C MET A 77 8.55 13.13 14.20
N ALA A 78 9.85 13.42 14.18
CA ALA A 78 10.86 12.72 14.96
C ALA A 78 10.72 12.96 16.47
N ILE A 79 10.32 14.16 16.91
CA ILE A 79 10.16 14.48 18.34
C ILE A 79 9.22 13.48 19.06
N PRO A 80 7.94 13.34 18.67
CA PRO A 80 7.05 12.37 19.31
C PRO A 80 7.47 10.91 19.03
N GLY A 81 8.06 10.62 17.86
CA GLY A 81 8.54 9.28 17.52
C GLY A 81 9.70 8.81 18.43
N LEU A 82 10.66 9.68 18.72
CA LEU A 82 11.77 9.39 19.63
C LEU A 82 11.29 9.23 21.07
N ILE A 83 10.33 10.04 21.51
CA ILE A 83 9.70 9.88 22.84
C ILE A 83 9.02 8.51 22.94
N ALA A 84 8.22 8.14 21.94
CA ALA A 84 7.56 6.84 21.91
C ALA A 84 8.57 5.68 21.87
N LEU A 85 9.64 5.81 21.08
CA LEU A 85 10.71 4.81 20.99
C LEU A 85 11.44 4.64 22.32
N ALA A 86 11.73 5.75 23.02
CA ALA A 86 12.37 5.69 24.34
C ALA A 86 11.50 5.00 25.39
N ILE A 87 10.18 5.23 25.36
CA ILE A 87 9.22 4.54 26.24
C ILE A 87 9.13 3.04 25.88
N LEU A 88 9.05 2.71 24.59
CA LEU A 88 9.02 1.31 24.12
C LEU A 88 10.29 0.55 24.52
N TYR A 89 11.45 1.16 24.29
CA TYR A 89 12.75 0.57 24.64
C TYR A 89 12.90 0.36 26.14
N SER A 90 12.44 1.31 26.97
CA SER A 90 12.51 1.16 28.43
C SER A 90 11.58 0.07 28.96
N GLN A 91 10.47 -0.21 28.29
CA GLN A 91 9.51 -1.24 28.71
C GLN A 91 9.83 -2.64 28.18
N VAL A 92 10.31 -2.76 26.93
CA VAL A 92 10.40 -4.05 26.23
C VAL A 92 11.82 -4.36 25.70
N GLY A 93 12.80 -3.50 25.96
CA GLY A 93 14.19 -3.69 25.53
C GLY A 93 14.29 -3.68 24.00
N GLU A 94 15.01 -4.64 23.42
CA GLU A 94 15.12 -4.82 21.96
C GLU A 94 13.96 -5.60 21.32
N LYS A 95 13.06 -6.17 22.13
CA LYS A 95 11.98 -7.05 21.62
C LYS A 95 10.97 -6.30 20.74
N PHE A 96 10.92 -4.97 20.78
CA PHE A 96 10.13 -4.19 19.83
C PHE A 96 10.59 -4.36 18.37
N LEU A 97 11.79 -4.91 18.12
CA LEU A 97 12.31 -5.23 16.78
C LEU A 97 11.80 -6.57 16.24
N MET A 98 11.11 -7.37 17.05
CA MET A 98 10.58 -8.69 16.67
C MET A 98 9.70 -8.67 15.40
N PRO A 99 8.85 -7.65 15.13
CA PRO A 99 8.10 -7.58 13.87
C PRO A 99 8.96 -7.51 12.61
N ILE A 100 10.17 -6.93 12.69
CA ILE A 100 11.12 -6.86 11.57
C ILE A 100 11.76 -8.25 11.35
N GLN A 101 11.89 -9.04 12.41
CA GLN A 101 12.48 -10.37 12.40
C GLN A 101 11.52 -11.45 11.88
N HIS A 102 10.20 -11.22 11.90
CA HIS A 102 9.18 -12.14 11.35
C HIS A 102 8.89 -11.94 9.84
N THR A 103 9.84 -11.42 9.07
CA THR A 103 9.71 -11.17 7.63
C THR A 103 9.78 -12.45 6.77
N SER A 104 9.81 -13.65 7.37
CA SER A 104 9.95 -14.93 6.66
C SER A 104 8.64 -15.47 6.06
N VAL A 105 7.50 -14.85 6.31
CA VAL A 105 6.21 -15.36 5.82
C VAL A 105 5.91 -14.83 4.41
N LEU A 106 5.75 -15.75 3.46
CA LEU A 106 5.29 -15.47 2.11
C LEU A 106 3.78 -15.14 2.13
N LEU A 107 3.45 -13.86 2.15
CA LEU A 107 2.07 -13.39 1.97
C LEU A 107 1.80 -13.15 0.49
N THR A 108 0.82 -13.87 -0.06
CA THR A 108 0.36 -13.78 -1.45
C THR A 108 -0.99 -13.03 -1.52
N PRO A 109 -1.37 -12.51 -2.70
CA PRO A 109 -0.63 -12.45 -3.95
C PRO A 109 0.15 -11.13 -4.10
N ASN A 110 1.35 -11.27 -4.66
CA ASN A 110 2.22 -10.18 -5.08
C ASN A 110 3.03 -10.63 -6.32
N LEU A 111 3.79 -9.71 -6.92
CA LEU A 111 4.56 -9.99 -8.14
C LEU A 111 5.60 -11.11 -7.93
N PHE A 112 6.23 -11.17 -6.76
CA PHE A 112 7.20 -12.22 -6.43
C PHE A 112 6.53 -13.60 -6.38
N SER A 113 5.37 -13.72 -5.74
CA SER A 113 4.64 -14.99 -5.64
C SER A 113 4.21 -15.55 -7.00
N ILE A 114 3.72 -14.71 -7.91
CA ILE A 114 3.34 -15.16 -9.25
C ILE A 114 4.56 -15.46 -10.12
N ALA A 115 5.68 -14.76 -9.93
CA ALA A 115 6.92 -14.99 -10.68
C ALA A 115 7.72 -16.18 -10.14
N ARG A 116 7.38 -16.72 -8.96
CA ARG A 116 8.19 -17.72 -8.29
C ARG A 116 8.43 -19.00 -9.10
N PRO A 117 7.45 -19.62 -9.77
CA PRO A 117 7.71 -20.78 -10.63
C PRO A 117 8.75 -20.50 -11.73
N PHE A 118 8.80 -19.26 -12.22
CA PHE A 118 9.78 -18.83 -13.20
C PHE A 118 11.16 -18.62 -12.56
N ILE A 119 11.22 -17.94 -11.42
CA ILE A 119 12.49 -17.67 -10.71
C ILE A 119 13.15 -18.99 -10.29
N GLU A 120 12.40 -19.90 -9.66
CA GLU A 120 12.89 -21.21 -9.18
C GLU A 120 13.37 -22.11 -10.34
N SER A 121 12.84 -21.92 -11.56
CA SER A 121 13.31 -22.66 -12.73
C SER A 121 14.71 -22.25 -13.21
N ILE A 122 15.18 -21.05 -12.82
CA ILE A 122 16.48 -20.50 -13.20
C ILE A 122 17.46 -20.59 -12.02
N VAL A 123 17.00 -20.20 -10.83
CA VAL A 123 17.79 -20.18 -9.58
C VAL A 123 16.89 -20.68 -8.46
N HIS A 124 17.30 -21.76 -7.80
CA HIS A 124 16.60 -22.22 -6.60
C HIS A 124 16.76 -21.19 -5.47
N VAL A 125 15.65 -20.70 -4.92
CA VAL A 125 15.65 -19.66 -3.89
C VAL A 125 15.40 -20.30 -2.52
N PRO A 126 16.44 -20.51 -1.68
CA PRO A 126 16.22 -21.03 -0.34
C PRO A 126 15.47 -20.02 0.52
N GLU A 127 14.75 -20.49 1.55
CA GLU A 127 13.91 -19.63 2.40
C GLU A 127 14.68 -18.49 3.08
N SER A 128 15.97 -18.69 3.33
CA SER A 128 16.88 -17.66 3.85
C SER A 128 17.02 -16.43 2.94
N SER A 129 16.73 -16.57 1.65
CA SER A 129 16.78 -15.49 0.65
C SER A 129 15.49 -14.66 0.59
N TYR A 130 14.41 -15.06 1.26
CA TYR A 130 13.15 -14.30 1.29
C TYR A 130 13.31 -12.92 1.93
N THR A 131 14.20 -12.80 2.91
CA THR A 131 14.57 -11.51 3.50
C THR A 131 15.11 -10.57 2.44
N MET A 132 15.98 -11.04 1.52
CA MET A 132 16.52 -10.24 0.43
C MET A 132 15.43 -9.86 -0.58
N ALA A 133 14.53 -10.78 -0.93
CA ALA A 133 13.38 -10.49 -1.79
C ALA A 133 12.48 -9.40 -1.18
N ASN A 134 12.27 -9.41 0.13
CA ASN A 134 11.51 -8.38 0.83
C ASN A 134 12.19 -7.01 0.81
N TRP A 135 13.52 -6.97 0.96
CA TRP A 135 14.29 -5.72 0.82
C TRP A 135 14.23 -5.17 -0.59
N ILE A 136 14.33 -6.03 -1.62
CA ILE A 136 14.14 -5.61 -3.01
C ILE A 136 12.71 -5.10 -3.21
N GLY A 137 11.71 -5.82 -2.72
CA GLY A 137 10.31 -5.40 -2.74
C GLY A 137 10.09 -4.05 -2.08
N LEU A 138 10.72 -3.81 -0.93
CA LEU A 138 10.70 -2.53 -0.22
C LEU A 138 11.30 -1.40 -1.07
N LEU A 139 12.48 -1.63 -1.65
CA LEU A 139 13.14 -0.66 -2.52
C LEU A 139 12.31 -0.34 -3.76
N LEU A 140 11.65 -1.35 -4.36
CA LEU A 140 10.74 -1.15 -5.48
C LEU A 140 9.47 -0.39 -5.08
N THR A 141 8.87 -0.70 -3.94
CA THR A 141 7.70 0.02 -3.42
C THR A 141 8.01 1.50 -3.19
N LEU A 142 9.09 1.79 -2.47
CA LEU A 142 9.52 3.15 -2.19
C LEU A 142 9.97 3.88 -3.47
N GLY A 143 10.81 3.21 -4.26
CA GLY A 143 11.37 3.75 -5.50
C GLY A 143 10.28 4.12 -6.50
N THR A 144 9.34 3.21 -6.78
CA THR A 144 8.24 3.49 -7.73
C THR A 144 7.38 4.66 -7.27
N SER A 145 7.03 4.71 -5.99
CA SER A 145 6.22 5.79 -5.41
C SER A 145 6.92 7.14 -5.49
N VAL A 146 8.20 7.19 -5.12
CA VAL A 146 9.02 8.41 -5.17
C VAL A 146 9.28 8.84 -6.62
N LEU A 147 9.50 7.91 -7.55
CA LEU A 147 9.69 8.20 -8.97
C LEU A 147 8.42 8.85 -9.57
N VAL A 148 7.24 8.33 -9.24
CA VAL A 148 5.97 8.95 -9.65
C VAL A 148 5.82 10.34 -9.03
N ALA A 149 6.11 10.49 -7.73
CA ALA A 149 6.08 11.79 -7.05
C ALA A 149 6.99 12.81 -7.74
N TRP A 150 8.23 12.40 -8.04
CA TRP A 150 9.24 13.22 -8.69
C TRP A 150 8.82 13.62 -10.10
N ARG A 151 8.27 12.68 -10.87
CA ARG A 151 7.76 12.93 -12.23
C ARG A 151 6.68 14.01 -12.26
N PHE A 152 5.82 14.04 -11.23
CA PHE A 152 4.69 14.97 -11.15
C PHE A 152 4.89 16.14 -10.17
N ARG A 153 6.13 16.37 -9.71
CA ARG A 153 6.47 17.42 -8.72
C ARG A 153 6.12 18.85 -9.14
N SER A 154 5.91 19.10 -10.43
CA SER A 154 5.52 20.41 -10.95
C SER A 154 4.05 20.75 -10.72
N ARG A 155 3.23 19.73 -10.40
CA ARG A 155 1.79 19.85 -10.13
C ARG A 155 1.53 20.21 -8.67
N SER A 156 0.33 20.74 -8.41
CA SER A 156 -0.07 21.04 -7.03
C SER A 156 -0.28 19.74 -6.25
N LEU A 157 0.16 19.70 -4.98
CA LEU A 157 -0.09 18.53 -4.11
C LEU A 157 -1.60 18.21 -4.04
N ARG A 158 -2.46 19.24 -4.12
CA ARG A 158 -3.92 19.08 -4.13
C ARG A 158 -4.43 18.19 -5.27
N GLU A 159 -3.86 18.30 -6.46
CA GLU A 159 -4.26 17.48 -7.62
C GLU A 159 -3.73 16.06 -7.54
N VAL A 160 -2.50 15.90 -7.02
CA VAL A 160 -1.76 14.63 -7.11
C VAL A 160 -2.03 13.73 -5.90
N LEU A 161 -2.41 14.30 -4.76
CA LEU A 161 -2.47 13.60 -3.47
C LEU A 161 -3.26 12.28 -3.48
N PRO A 162 -4.51 12.20 -3.97
CA PRO A 162 -5.25 10.93 -3.95
C PRO A 162 -4.56 9.85 -4.78
N SER A 163 -4.04 10.24 -5.93
CA SER A 163 -3.35 9.32 -6.85
C SER A 163 -1.98 8.91 -6.32
N LEU A 164 -1.29 9.81 -5.63
CA LEU A 164 -0.02 9.53 -4.98
C LEU A 164 -0.19 8.52 -3.84
N PHE A 165 -1.22 8.71 -3.02
CA PHE A 165 -1.58 7.78 -1.96
C PHE A 165 -1.87 6.39 -2.53
N LEU A 166 -2.72 6.32 -3.57
CA LEU A 166 -3.02 5.08 -4.27
C LEU A 166 -1.76 4.41 -4.81
N VAL A 167 -0.90 5.15 -5.51
CA VAL A 167 0.37 4.63 -6.04
C VAL A 167 1.22 4.03 -4.93
N SER A 168 1.32 4.67 -3.76
CA SER A 168 2.11 4.14 -2.63
C SER A 168 1.61 2.79 -2.12
N PHE A 169 0.33 2.68 -1.80
CA PHE A 169 -0.21 1.45 -1.24
C PHE A 169 -0.40 0.35 -2.30
N VAL A 170 -0.70 0.72 -3.54
CA VAL A 170 -0.78 -0.26 -4.64
C VAL A 170 0.62 -0.78 -4.99
N SER A 171 1.65 0.06 -5.02
CA SER A 171 3.04 -0.41 -5.16
C SER A 171 3.41 -1.40 -4.05
N MET A 172 2.98 -1.15 -2.81
CA MET A 172 3.18 -2.07 -1.69
C MET A 172 2.55 -3.45 -1.98
N MET A 173 1.33 -3.48 -2.49
CA MET A 173 0.65 -4.73 -2.87
C MET A 173 1.33 -5.48 -4.02
N ILE A 174 1.96 -4.76 -4.95
CA ILE A 174 2.65 -5.37 -6.08
C ILE A 174 3.99 -5.97 -5.65
N PHE A 175 4.79 -5.25 -4.88
CA PHE A 175 6.19 -5.62 -4.66
C PHE A 175 6.49 -6.24 -3.30
N GLN A 176 5.61 -6.12 -2.30
CA GLN A 176 5.85 -6.64 -0.96
C GLN A 176 4.85 -7.74 -0.57
N PRO A 177 5.27 -8.68 0.29
CA PRO A 177 4.34 -9.58 0.95
C PRO A 177 3.40 -8.75 1.81
N SER A 178 2.12 -8.79 1.47
CA SER A 178 1.10 -7.96 2.09
C SER A 178 -0.19 -8.76 2.21
N ALA A 179 -1.03 -8.39 3.18
CA ALA A 179 -2.35 -8.98 3.35
C ALA A 179 -3.36 -8.21 2.46
N PRO A 180 -3.85 -8.78 1.35
CA PRO A 180 -4.67 -8.08 0.36
C PRO A 180 -5.95 -7.51 0.95
N GLY A 181 -6.69 -8.33 1.68
CA GLY A 181 -7.92 -7.93 2.36
C GLY A 181 -7.66 -6.84 3.41
N GLY A 182 -6.48 -6.85 4.01
CA GLY A 182 -5.98 -5.86 4.97
C GLY A 182 -5.78 -4.48 4.33
N TYR A 183 -4.85 -4.39 3.40
CA TYR A 183 -4.41 -3.09 2.90
C TYR A 183 -5.26 -2.56 1.74
N ALA A 184 -6.10 -3.38 1.11
CA ALA A 184 -6.99 -2.88 0.06
C ALA A 184 -8.00 -1.88 0.62
N THR A 185 -8.48 -2.08 1.85
CA THR A 185 -9.41 -1.14 2.50
C THR A 185 -8.82 0.25 2.71
N SER A 186 -7.50 0.38 2.84
CA SER A 186 -6.80 1.66 2.96
C SER A 186 -7.03 2.57 1.76
N TYR A 187 -7.18 1.99 0.55
CA TYR A 187 -7.23 2.75 -0.69
C TYR A 187 -8.44 2.48 -1.58
N LEU A 188 -9.24 1.44 -1.31
CA LEU A 188 -10.47 1.12 -2.04
C LEU A 188 -11.44 2.31 -2.07
N LEU A 189 -11.61 3.00 -0.94
CA LEU A 189 -12.46 4.20 -0.86
C LEU A 189 -11.99 5.27 -1.83
N ILE A 190 -10.69 5.53 -1.86
CA ILE A 190 -10.06 6.54 -2.70
C ILE A 190 -10.17 6.14 -4.17
N MET A 191 -9.94 4.86 -4.48
CA MET A 191 -10.11 4.32 -5.82
C MET A 191 -11.53 4.59 -6.33
N LEU A 192 -12.56 4.24 -5.56
CA LEU A 192 -13.97 4.42 -5.94
C LEU A 192 -14.33 5.88 -6.18
N PHE A 193 -13.88 6.80 -5.33
CA PHE A 193 -14.27 8.22 -5.42
C PHE A 193 -13.36 9.09 -6.29
N ALA A 194 -12.09 8.71 -6.47
CA ALA A 194 -11.10 9.54 -7.16
C ALA A 194 -10.65 9.00 -8.52
N LEU A 195 -10.78 7.69 -8.79
CA LEU A 195 -10.32 7.09 -10.06
C LEU A 195 -11.46 6.51 -10.90
N ILE A 196 -12.47 5.94 -10.25
CA ILE A 196 -13.52 5.20 -10.92
C ILE A 196 -14.56 6.17 -11.48
N ASP A 197 -14.89 5.96 -12.75
CA ASP A 197 -15.94 6.70 -13.45
C ASP A 197 -17.04 5.67 -13.70
N PRO A 198 -18.20 5.77 -13.01
CA PRO A 198 -19.24 4.75 -13.09
C PRO A 198 -19.85 4.65 -14.49
N LEU A 199 -19.68 5.68 -15.34
CA LEU A 199 -20.15 5.68 -16.72
C LEU A 199 -19.25 4.86 -17.64
N ARG A 200 -18.06 4.46 -17.19
CA ARG A 200 -17.12 3.66 -17.99
C ARG A 200 -17.22 2.18 -17.60
N PRO A 201 -17.69 1.30 -18.49
CA PRO A 201 -17.88 -0.12 -18.16
C PRO A 201 -16.57 -0.81 -17.77
N ARG A 202 -15.43 -0.37 -18.34
CA ARG A 202 -14.10 -0.90 -17.96
C ARG A 202 -13.76 -0.64 -16.50
N HIS A 203 -14.13 0.53 -15.96
CA HIS A 203 -13.88 0.87 -14.57
C HIS A 203 -14.79 0.04 -13.65
N LEU A 204 -16.05 -0.15 -14.04
CA LEU A 204 -16.99 -1.00 -13.30
C LEU A 204 -16.53 -2.46 -13.26
N VAL A 205 -16.10 -3.03 -14.40
CA VAL A 205 -15.57 -4.40 -14.47
C VAL A 205 -14.33 -4.54 -13.58
N LEU A 206 -13.40 -3.59 -13.62
CA LEU A 206 -12.21 -3.61 -12.77
C LEU A 206 -12.58 -3.63 -11.28
N VAL A 207 -13.51 -2.77 -10.85
CA VAL A 207 -13.95 -2.71 -9.45
C VAL A 207 -14.62 -4.02 -9.03
N LEU A 208 -15.56 -4.52 -9.83
CA LEU A 208 -16.29 -5.75 -9.52
C LEU A 208 -15.35 -6.95 -9.45
N LEU A 209 -14.45 -7.09 -10.43
CA LEU A 209 -13.44 -8.14 -10.46
C LEU A 209 -12.51 -8.02 -9.25
N PHE A 210 -12.01 -6.81 -8.97
CA PHE A 210 -11.11 -6.59 -7.85
C PHE A 210 -11.77 -6.89 -6.50
N SER A 211 -13.00 -6.41 -6.28
CA SER A 211 -13.77 -6.71 -5.06
C SER A 211 -14.04 -8.21 -4.92
N TRP A 212 -14.35 -8.91 -6.00
CA TRP A 212 -14.55 -10.35 -6.00
C TRP A 212 -13.24 -11.10 -5.65
N LEU A 213 -12.12 -10.72 -6.28
CA LEU A 213 -10.81 -11.33 -6.05
C LEU A 213 -10.30 -11.13 -4.61
N LEU A 214 -10.53 -9.95 -4.01
CA LEU A 214 -10.17 -9.66 -2.62
C LEU A 214 -10.87 -10.58 -1.61
N VAL A 215 -12.04 -11.10 -1.96
CA VAL A 215 -12.78 -12.06 -1.14
C VAL A 215 -12.36 -13.47 -1.49
N VAL A 216 -12.48 -13.86 -2.76
CA VAL A 216 -12.36 -15.27 -3.18
C VAL A 216 -10.93 -15.79 -3.05
N GLN A 217 -9.92 -15.03 -3.49
CA GLN A 217 -8.55 -15.55 -3.54
C GLN A 217 -8.00 -15.91 -2.15
N PRO A 218 -8.12 -15.07 -1.10
CA PRO A 218 -7.65 -15.44 0.24
C PRO A 218 -8.32 -16.70 0.79
N PHE A 219 -9.62 -16.89 0.55
CA PHE A 219 -10.33 -18.11 0.97
C PHE A 219 -9.81 -19.35 0.27
N VAL A 220 -9.64 -19.30 -1.06
CA VAL A 220 -9.12 -20.42 -1.85
C VAL A 220 -7.68 -20.75 -1.46
N TYR A 221 -6.84 -19.73 -1.26
CA TYR A 221 -5.45 -19.87 -0.84
C TYR A 221 -5.32 -20.62 0.50
N VAL A 222 -6.07 -20.19 1.52
CA VAL A 222 -6.05 -20.82 2.85
C VAL A 222 -6.62 -22.24 2.80
N TYR A 223 -7.73 -22.45 2.10
CA TYR A 223 -8.36 -23.77 1.99
C TYR A 223 -7.45 -24.81 1.30
N ASN A 224 -6.61 -24.35 0.37
CA ASN A 224 -5.62 -25.18 -0.31
C ASN A 224 -4.31 -25.36 0.46
N GLY A 225 -4.24 -24.94 1.73
CA GLY A 225 -3.06 -25.12 2.57
C GLY A 225 -1.93 -24.11 2.31
N SER A 226 -2.24 -22.95 1.72
CA SER A 226 -1.28 -21.86 1.47
C SER A 226 -0.10 -22.28 0.56
N PRO A 227 -0.36 -22.73 -0.68
CA PRO A 227 0.67 -23.25 -1.58
C PRO A 227 1.71 -22.18 -1.96
N SER A 228 2.96 -22.62 -2.03
CA SER A 228 4.13 -21.74 -2.20
C SER A 228 4.56 -21.57 -3.69
N TYR A 229 4.00 -22.36 -4.61
CA TYR A 229 4.23 -22.33 -6.07
C TYR A 229 5.71 -22.33 -6.50
N GLU A 230 6.43 -23.38 -6.11
CA GLU A 230 7.86 -23.53 -6.40
C GLU A 230 8.18 -24.08 -7.79
N ALA A 231 7.25 -24.81 -8.40
CA ALA A 231 7.47 -25.44 -9.69
C ALA A 231 6.24 -25.37 -10.60
N TRP A 232 6.47 -25.27 -11.91
CA TRP A 232 5.42 -25.31 -12.93
C TRP A 232 4.60 -26.61 -12.89
N SER A 233 5.20 -27.72 -12.45
CA SER A 233 4.51 -29.01 -12.30
C SER A 233 3.36 -28.96 -11.29
N MET A 234 3.40 -28.06 -10.30
CA MET A 234 2.30 -27.86 -9.34
C MET A 234 1.02 -27.39 -10.03
N LEU A 235 1.14 -26.64 -11.14
CA LEU A 235 0.00 -26.17 -11.92
C LEU A 235 -0.68 -27.28 -12.73
N GLY A 236 -0.12 -28.50 -12.74
CA GLY A 236 -0.81 -29.68 -13.27
C GLY A 236 -2.03 -30.08 -12.44
N ASN A 237 -2.10 -29.64 -11.17
CA ASN A 237 -3.30 -29.81 -10.34
C ASN A 237 -4.30 -28.67 -10.65
N PRO A 238 -5.54 -28.98 -11.09
CA PRO A 238 -6.55 -27.96 -11.42
C PRO A 238 -6.84 -26.98 -10.27
N THR A 239 -6.79 -27.44 -9.03
CA THR A 239 -7.03 -26.61 -7.83
C THR A 239 -5.93 -25.57 -7.65
N TYR A 240 -4.67 -25.97 -7.85
CA TYR A 240 -3.52 -25.08 -7.75
C TYR A 240 -3.45 -24.11 -8.93
N LEU A 241 -3.80 -24.56 -10.14
CA LEU A 241 -3.91 -23.71 -11.32
C LEU A 241 -4.98 -22.63 -11.15
N PHE A 242 -6.15 -23.00 -10.60
CA PHE A 242 -7.24 -22.06 -10.35
C PHE A 242 -6.79 -20.97 -9.35
N GLU A 243 -6.23 -21.36 -8.21
CA GLU A 243 -5.74 -20.40 -7.21
C GLU A 243 -4.64 -19.50 -7.80
N TYR A 244 -3.66 -20.07 -8.51
CA TYR A 244 -2.59 -19.30 -9.15
C TYR A 244 -3.15 -18.29 -10.17
N THR A 245 -4.18 -18.67 -10.91
CA THR A 245 -4.88 -17.76 -11.84
C THR A 245 -5.51 -16.60 -11.07
N LEU A 246 -6.12 -16.84 -9.90
CA LEU A 246 -6.65 -15.77 -9.05
C LEU A 246 -5.54 -14.83 -8.54
N GLN A 247 -4.36 -15.36 -8.21
CA GLN A 247 -3.20 -14.52 -7.84
C GLN A 247 -2.75 -13.62 -8.99
N VAL A 248 -2.62 -14.18 -10.21
CA VAL A 248 -2.26 -13.43 -11.41
C VAL A 248 -3.28 -12.34 -11.72
N LEU A 249 -4.58 -12.64 -11.60
CA LEU A 249 -5.64 -11.66 -11.80
C LEU A 249 -5.62 -10.55 -10.73
N ASN A 250 -5.30 -10.88 -9.48
CA ASN A 250 -5.12 -9.89 -8.41
C ASN A 250 -3.99 -8.92 -8.71
N VAL A 251 -2.80 -9.44 -9.05
CA VAL A 251 -1.64 -8.61 -9.42
C VAL A 251 -1.96 -7.77 -10.67
N GLY A 252 -2.66 -8.35 -11.64
CA GLY A 252 -3.17 -7.62 -12.81
C GLY A 252 -4.09 -6.46 -12.45
N CYS A 253 -4.99 -6.64 -11.48
CA CYS A 253 -5.84 -5.57 -10.96
C CYS A 253 -5.02 -4.46 -10.28
N TYR A 254 -4.04 -4.82 -9.44
CA TYR A 254 -3.15 -3.83 -8.82
C TYR A 254 -2.41 -2.99 -9.86
N VAL A 255 -1.82 -3.65 -10.87
CA VAL A 255 -1.14 -2.97 -11.98
C VAL A 255 -2.12 -2.08 -12.77
N GLY A 256 -3.35 -2.55 -13.00
CA GLY A 256 -4.42 -1.76 -13.63
C GLY A 256 -4.76 -0.48 -12.83
N ILE A 257 -4.95 -0.62 -11.52
CA ILE A 257 -5.22 0.51 -10.61
C ILE A 257 -4.04 1.49 -10.59
N PHE A 258 -2.81 0.98 -10.53
CA PHE A 258 -1.58 1.78 -10.57
C PHE A 258 -1.53 2.65 -11.83
N PHE A 259 -1.79 2.08 -13.01
CA PHE A 259 -1.81 2.85 -14.24
C PHE A 259 -2.99 3.82 -14.34
N LEU A 260 -4.14 3.48 -13.79
CA LEU A 260 -5.27 4.42 -13.68
C LEU A 260 -4.91 5.62 -12.80
N ALA A 261 -4.23 5.39 -11.67
CA ALA A 261 -3.74 6.45 -10.79
C ALA A 261 -2.71 7.37 -11.46
N ILE A 262 -1.84 6.84 -12.32
CA ILE A 262 -0.93 7.69 -13.09
C ILE A 262 -1.70 8.51 -14.14
N ARG A 263 -2.67 7.90 -14.82
CA ARG A 263 -3.48 8.56 -15.85
C ARG A 263 -4.40 9.64 -15.29
N SER A 264 -4.92 9.49 -14.07
CA SER A 264 -5.71 10.55 -13.42
C SER A 264 -4.87 11.80 -13.19
N ILE A 265 -3.62 11.66 -12.71
CA ILE A 265 -2.70 12.80 -12.53
C ILE A 265 -2.45 13.52 -13.85
N GLN A 266 -2.27 12.77 -14.94
CA GLN A 266 -2.03 13.35 -16.28
C GLN A 266 -3.23 14.15 -16.80
N ARG A 267 -4.46 13.74 -16.46
CA ARG A 267 -5.70 14.37 -16.93
C ARG A 267 -6.11 15.58 -16.09
N SER A 268 -5.66 15.67 -14.85
CA SER A 268 -5.90 16.85 -14.02
C SER A 268 -5.35 18.10 -14.71
N THR A 269 -6.19 19.10 -14.95
CA THR A 269 -5.75 20.42 -15.43
C THR A 269 -4.87 21.08 -14.38
N PRO A 270 -3.69 21.62 -14.75
CA PRO A 270 -2.82 22.27 -13.78
C PRO A 270 -3.51 23.49 -13.19
N SER A 271 -3.64 23.54 -11.86
CA SER A 271 -3.99 24.78 -11.17
C SER A 271 -2.88 25.81 -11.38
N PRO A 272 -3.21 27.11 -11.57
CA PRO A 272 -2.20 28.16 -11.48
C PRO A 272 -1.49 28.07 -10.12
N LYS A 273 -0.17 28.25 -10.14
CA LYS A 273 0.72 28.14 -8.99
C LYS A 273 0.57 29.30 -8.01
#